data_AF-A0AAN7RW72-F1
#
_entry.id   AF-A0AAN7RW72-F1
#
_cell.length_a   1.000
_cell.length_b   1.000
_cell.length_c   1.000
_cell.angle_alpha   90.00
_cell.angle_beta   90.00
_cell.angle_gamma   90.00
#
_symmetry.space_group_name_H-M   'P 1'
#
loop_
_entity.id
_entity.type
_entity.pdbx_description
1 polymer ?
#
loop_
_entity_poly.entity_id
_entity_poly.type
_entity_poly.pdbx_seq_one_letter_code
_entity_poly.pdbx_strand_id
1 'polypeptide(L)'
;MGCLQSVACKARVRREQIVVSDVSATIEPAATAIEESSPVVLRYRTPYFRASARVLMPPIARRHTWVVGWIQACNHMEFYNTYSDLGV
;
A
#
# COMPACT_ATOMS: atom_id res chain seq x y z
N MET A 1 -4.19 3.17 11.53
CA MET A 1 -3.93 3.07 10.08
C MET A 1 -4.58 1.78 9.57
N GLY A 2 -5.83 1.84 9.11
CA GLY A 2 -6.52 0.68 8.55
C GLY A 2 -5.99 0.40 7.14
N CYS A 3 -5.54 -0.83 6.89
CA CYS A 3 -4.86 -1.23 5.65
C CYS A 3 -5.81 -1.68 4.52
N LEU A 4 -7.12 -1.73 4.76
CA LEU A 4 -8.12 -2.18 3.78
C LEU A 4 -9.39 -1.32 3.88
N GLN A 5 -9.57 -0.39 2.95
CA GLN A 5 -10.82 0.38 2.79
C GLN A 5 -11.46 0.25 1.39
N SER A 6 -10.82 -0.45 0.44
CA SER A 6 -11.33 -0.52 -0.93
C SER A 6 -11.28 -1.93 -1.50
N VAL A 7 -12.30 -2.73 -1.18
CA VAL A 7 -12.81 -3.79 -2.07
C VAL A 7 -14.02 -3.27 -2.87
N ALA A 8 -14.19 -1.94 -2.96
CA ALA A 8 -15.09 -1.35 -3.93
C ALA A 8 -14.39 -1.35 -5.29
N CYS A 9 -14.31 -2.52 -5.92
CA CYS A 9 -14.19 -2.60 -7.37
C CYS A 9 -15.31 -1.73 -7.93
N LYS A 10 -14.99 -0.50 -8.38
CA LYS A 10 -15.93 0.31 -9.16
C LYS A 10 -16.48 -0.62 -10.24
N ALA A 11 -17.79 -0.86 -10.20
CA ALA A 11 -18.52 -1.86 -10.96
C ALA A 11 -18.54 -1.54 -12.46
N ARG A 12 -17.36 -1.53 -13.10
CA ARG A 12 -17.20 -1.33 -14.55
C ARG A 12 -16.34 -2.38 -15.23
N VAL A 13 -15.92 -3.43 -14.52
CA VAL A 13 -15.30 -4.60 -15.16
C VAL A 13 -15.95 -5.87 -14.61
N ARG A 14 -17.20 -6.13 -15.01
CA ARG A 14 -17.67 -7.52 -15.19
C ARG A 14 -16.88 -8.10 -16.37
N ARG A 15 -15.62 -8.46 -16.16
CA ARG A 15 -15.00 -9.54 -16.95
C ARG A 15 -15.41 -10.80 -16.21
N GLU A 16 -16.37 -11.52 -16.75
CA GLU A 16 -17.19 -12.56 -16.07
C GLU A 16 -16.40 -13.72 -15.40
N GLN A 17 -15.07 -13.69 -15.38
CA GLN A 17 -14.21 -14.79 -14.91
C GLN A 17 -12.97 -14.36 -14.10
N ILE A 18 -12.83 -13.07 -13.70
CA ILE A 18 -11.77 -12.66 -12.76
C ILE A 18 -12.36 -12.58 -11.35
N VAL A 19 -11.84 -13.38 -10.43
CA VAL A 19 -12.32 -13.42 -9.04
C VAL A 19 -11.16 -13.22 -8.08
N VAL A 20 -11.28 -12.25 -7.18
CA VAL A 20 -10.35 -12.11 -6.04
C VAL A 20 -10.90 -12.93 -4.89
N SER A 21 -10.19 -13.98 -4.50
CA SER A 21 -10.65 -14.97 -3.52
C SER A 21 -10.10 -14.76 -2.11
N ASP A 22 -8.91 -14.17 -2.02
CA ASP A 22 -8.26 -13.85 -0.75
C ASP A 22 -7.48 -12.55 -0.93
N VAL A 23 -7.49 -11.70 0.09
CA VAL A 23 -6.73 -10.46 0.15
C VAL A 23 -6.24 -10.28 1.57
N SER A 24 -4.94 -10.13 1.74
CA SER A 24 -4.34 -9.68 2.99
C SER A 24 -3.57 -8.40 2.76
N ALA A 25 -3.69 -7.48 3.71
CA ALA A 25 -2.86 -6.30 3.75
C ALA A 25 -2.46 -6.07 5.19
N THR A 26 -1.18 -5.81 5.43
CA THR A 26 -0.62 -5.60 6.75
C THR A 26 0.44 -4.52 6.67
N ILE A 27 0.42 -3.60 7.62
CA ILE A 27 1.55 -2.73 7.88
C ILE A 27 2.41 -3.45 8.91
N GLU A 28 3.71 -3.53 8.67
CA GLU A 28 4.61 -4.10 9.68
C GLU A 28 4.44 -3.39 11.02
N PRO A 29 4.43 -4.13 12.15
CA PRO A 29 4.21 -3.57 13.48
C PRO A 29 5.49 -2.88 13.98
N ALA A 30 5.92 -1.85 13.27
CA ALA A 30 7.02 -0.98 13.62
C ALA A 30 6.55 0.47 13.67
N ALA A 31 7.20 1.30 14.48
CA ALA A 31 6.98 2.73 14.42
C ALA A 31 7.66 3.33 13.17
N THR A 32 7.12 4.42 12.65
CA THR A 32 7.84 5.24 11.67
C THR A 32 9.13 5.75 12.32
N ALA A 33 10.27 5.49 11.69
CA ALA A 33 11.56 6.00 12.15
C ALA A 33 11.85 7.35 11.51
N ILE A 34 12.53 8.22 12.25
CA ILE A 34 13.03 9.50 11.77
C ILE A 34 14.54 9.36 11.58
N GLU A 35 15.03 9.71 10.40
CA GLU A 35 16.46 9.78 10.11
C GLU A 35 16.85 11.24 9.86
N GLU A 36 17.71 11.76 10.74
CA GLU A 36 18.15 13.16 10.75
C GLU A 36 19.63 13.31 10.37
N SER A 37 20.19 12.33 9.64
CA SER A 37 21.60 12.35 9.24
C SER A 37 21.92 13.45 8.23
N SER A 38 20.91 14.02 7.57
CA SER A 38 21.09 15.15 6.65
C SER A 38 20.88 16.47 7.39
N PRO A 39 21.78 17.45 7.22
CA PRO A 39 21.63 18.76 7.84
C PRO A 39 20.49 19.61 7.22
N VAL A 40 19.86 19.14 6.14
CA VAL A 40 18.86 19.91 5.38
C VAL A 40 17.53 19.18 5.24
N VAL A 41 17.51 17.84 5.37
CA VAL A 41 16.28 17.06 5.19
C VAL A 41 16.04 16.10 6.33
N LEU A 42 14.78 16.04 6.77
CA LEU A 42 14.28 15.01 7.65
C LEU A 42 13.70 13.87 6.80
N ARG A 43 14.15 12.65 7.05
CA ARG A 43 13.66 11.47 6.33
C ARG A 43 12.81 10.61 7.24
N TYR A 44 11.52 10.53 6.95
CA TYR A 44 10.63 9.57 7.58
C TYR A 44 10.70 8.23 6.86
N ARG A 45 11.04 7.19 7.61
CA ARG A 45 11.00 5.81 7.13
C ARG A 45 9.77 5.13 7.71
N THR A 46 8.72 5.04 6.90
CA THR A 46 7.50 4.33 7.27
C THR A 46 7.74 2.81 7.26
N PRO A 47 7.03 2.05 8.12
CA PRO A 47 7.07 0.59 8.09
C PRO A 47 6.63 0.05 6.73
N TYR A 48 7.10 -1.15 6.37
CA TYR A 48 6.70 -1.74 5.11
C TYR A 48 5.21 -2.08 5.10
N PHE A 49 4.54 -1.66 4.03
CA PHE A 49 3.21 -2.15 3.68
C PHE A 49 3.37 -3.45 2.89
N ARG A 50 2.77 -4.52 3.39
CA ARG A 50 2.73 -5.82 2.74
C ARG A 50 1.31 -6.11 2.31
N ALA A 51 1.14 -6.53 1.07
CA ALA A 51 -0.15 -6.97 0.56
C ALA A 51 0.01 -8.26 -0.25
N SER A 52 -0.99 -9.12 -0.16
CA SER A 52 -1.11 -10.31 -0.98
C SER A 52 -2.56 -10.50 -1.41
N ALA A 53 -2.77 -11.10 -2.58
CA ALA A 53 -4.08 -11.48 -3.04
C ALA A 53 -4.01 -12.76 -3.86
N ARG A 54 -5.06 -13.57 -3.75
CA ARG A 54 -5.28 -14.71 -4.63
C ARG A 54 -6.32 -14.34 -5.67
N VAL A 55 -5.89 -14.28 -6.92
CA VAL A 55 -6.74 -13.95 -8.05
C VAL A 55 -6.92 -15.17 -8.95
N LEU A 56 -8.17 -15.59 -9.11
CA LEU A 56 -8.57 -16.53 -10.14
C LEU A 56 -8.72 -15.77 -11.46
N MET A 57 -8.05 -16.27 -12.50
CA MET A 57 -8.08 -15.70 -13.84
C MET A 57 -8.66 -16.72 -14.83
N PRO A 58 -9.32 -16.25 -15.90
CA PRO A 58 -9.73 -17.14 -16.99
C PRO A 58 -8.53 -17.70 -17.74
N PRO A 59 -8.71 -18.78 -18.52
CA PRO A 59 -7.70 -19.23 -19.47
C PRO A 59 -7.22 -18.09 -20.38
N ILE A 60 -5.91 -17.85 -20.41
CA ILE A 60 -5.31 -16.81 -21.23
C ILE A 60 -4.96 -17.41 -22.60
N ALA A 61 -5.43 -16.78 -23.68
CA ALA A 61 -5.07 -17.20 -25.03
C ALA A 61 -3.55 -17.08 -25.25
N ARG A 62 -2.95 -18.01 -26.01
CA ARG A 62 -1.48 -18.15 -26.16
C ARG A 62 -0.71 -16.91 -26.62
N ARG A 63 -1.38 -15.90 -27.17
CA ARG A 63 -0.77 -14.65 -27.67
C ARG A 63 -1.06 -13.43 -26.80
N HIS A 64 -1.72 -13.62 -25.66
CA HIS A 64 -2.03 -12.55 -24.73
C HIS A 64 -1.16 -12.66 -23.48
N THR A 65 -0.68 -11.51 -23.03
CA THR A 65 0.01 -11.36 -21.75
C THR A 65 -0.84 -10.48 -20.86
N TRP A 66 -0.97 -10.86 -19.59
CA TRP A 66 -1.66 -10.08 -18.58
C TRP A 66 -0.65 -9.56 -17.57
N VAL A 67 -0.85 -8.33 -17.13
CA VAL A 67 -0.04 -7.70 -16.09
C VAL A 67 -0.93 -7.48 -14.88
N VAL A 68 -0.50 -7.98 -13.73
CA VAL A 68 -1.15 -7.75 -12.44
C VAL A 68 -0.32 -6.73 -11.69
N GLY A 69 -0.97 -5.67 -11.20
CA GLY A 69 -0.32 -4.58 -10.48
C GLY A 69 -1.06 -4.22 -9.21
N TRP A 70 -0.34 -3.61 -8.28
CA TRP A 70 -0.85 -3.12 -7.02
C TRP A 70 -0.91 -1.60 -7.03
N ILE A 71 -2.02 -1.03 -6.54
CA ILE A 71 -2.13 0.40 -6.29
C ILE A 71 -2.26 0.58 -4.78
N GLN A 72 -1.25 1.18 -4.17
CA GLN A 72 -1.33 1.66 -2.80
C GLN A 72 -1.82 3.11 -2.83
N ALA A 73 -2.89 3.40 -2.09
CA ALA A 73 -3.41 4.74 -1.91
C ALA A 73 -3.38 5.11 -0.43
N CYS A 74 -2.89 6.30 -0.12
CA CYS A 74 -2.95 6.88 1.20
C CYS A 74 -3.67 8.23 1.10
N ASN A 75 -4.84 8.34 1.74
CA ASN A 75 -5.66 9.55 1.64
C ASN A 75 -5.17 10.67 2.56
N HIS A 76 -4.45 10.32 3.63
CA HIS A 76 -4.05 11.24 4.67
C HIS A 76 -2.83 10.71 5.41
N MET A 77 -1.80 11.55 5.58
CA MET A 77 -0.64 11.29 6.42
C MET A 77 -0.34 12.52 7.26
N GLU A 78 -0.12 12.31 8.55
CA GLU A 78 0.33 13.34 9.48
C GLU A 78 1.64 12.88 10.12
N PHE A 79 2.56 13.82 10.28
CA PHE A 79 3.84 13.60 10.93
C PHE A 79 3.99 14.63 12.05
N TYR A 80 4.26 14.15 13.26
CA TYR A 80 4.48 14.99 14.43
C TYR A 80 5.93 14.82 14.88
N ASN A 81 6.72 15.89 14.80
CA ASN A 81 8.05 15.92 15.39
C ASN A 81 7.99 16.71 16.69
N THR A 82 8.62 16.18 17.73
CA THR A 82 8.77 16.89 19.01
C THR A 82 10.26 17.04 19.28
N TYR A 83 10.77 18.26 19.17
CA TYR A 83 12.18 18.57 19.41
C TYR A 83 12.46 19.09 20.83
N SER A 84 11.42 19.29 21.65
CA SER A 84 11.54 19.89 22.99
C SER A 84 12.41 21.17 22.93
N ASP A 85 13.45 21.29 23.76
CA ASP A 85 14.35 22.45 23.83
C ASP A 85 15.39 22.51 22.69
N LEU A 86 15.49 21.46 21.85
CA LEU A 86 16.44 21.40 20.73
C LEU A 86 15.96 22.15 19.47
N GLY A 87 14.73 22.68 19.50
CA GLY A 87 14.11 23.41 18.40
C GLY A 87 14.18 24.95 18.50
N VAL A 88 14.94 25.48 19.47
CA VAL A 88 15.12 26.93 19.70
C VAL A 88 16.50 27.39 19.24
#